data_AF-A8Q3E7-F1
#
_entry.id   AF-A8Q3E7-F1
#
_cell.length_a   1.000
_cell.length_b   1.000
_cell.length_c   1.000
_cell.angle_alpha   90.00
_cell.angle_beta   90.00
_cell.angle_gamma   90.00
#
_symmetry.space_group_name_H-M   'P 1'
#
loop_
_entity.id
_entity.type
_entity.pdbx_description
1 polymer ?
#
loop_
_entity_poly.entity_id
_entity_poly.type
_entity_poly.pdbx_seq_one_letter_code
_entity_poly.pdbx_strand_id
1 'polypeptide(L)'
;MSMFGVPRLFGSAARMQRSSLSIRAFSSHMRMRGARASAPKAVRPLTTTASLGFSLMSLFSMKNISDVLGTSESASILREASPAAMTKQPYTLVFVSSSEWSVSRDAWQSWIMYFREAGYDCIDMRVEVPSEHDEGKCKAELLAEQIASQVRLSSLQRQPVLFLRQLADTAVPSYLGHGGLFTSTRGPMSGLVMLHPMSKDALSKGDWPSGTPVLLIPSSEAEANNWDDVVPSRNATVLADKWSEKEGLIKEVESWLRYAGL
;
A
#
# COMPACT_ATOMS: atom_id res chain seq x y z
N MET A 1 7.33 -27.41 65.67
CA MET A 1 6.35 -26.65 66.46
C MET A 1 5.81 -25.55 65.56
N SER A 2 4.63 -25.77 64.97
CA SER A 2 3.36 -25.08 65.32
C SER A 2 3.28 -23.70 64.67
N MET A 3 2.24 -23.25 63.98
CA MET A 3 0.98 -23.78 63.47
C MET A 3 0.37 -22.65 62.60
N PHE A 4 -0.37 -23.02 61.55
CA PHE A 4 -1.62 -22.44 61.03
C PHE A 4 -1.85 -20.92 60.91
N GLY A 5 -2.44 -20.53 59.77
CA GLY A 5 -3.28 -19.33 59.68
C GLY A 5 -3.76 -18.95 58.27
N VAL A 6 -4.69 -19.72 57.70
CA VAL A 6 -5.63 -19.24 56.66
C VAL A 6 -7.00 -19.11 57.32
N PRO A 7 -7.77 -18.05 57.00
CA PRO A 7 -9.11 -18.30 56.48
C PRO A 7 -9.51 -17.41 55.29
N ARG A 8 -10.51 -17.91 54.56
CA ARG A 8 -11.13 -17.42 53.33
C ARG A 8 -12.37 -16.53 53.58
N LEU A 9 -12.93 -16.04 52.45
CA LEU A 9 -14.33 -15.63 52.17
C LEU A 9 -14.67 -14.16 52.51
N PHE A 10 -15.49 -13.38 51.80
CA PHE A 10 -16.58 -13.51 50.81
C PHE A 10 -16.41 -12.33 49.81
N GLY A 11 -16.70 -12.40 48.50
CA GLY A 11 -18.02 -12.60 47.90
C GLY A 11 -18.67 -11.26 47.54
N SER A 12 -18.76 -10.92 46.24
CA SER A 12 -19.96 -10.26 45.69
C SER A 12 -19.95 -10.30 44.16
N ALA A 13 -20.90 -11.05 43.61
CA ALA A 13 -21.30 -11.02 42.23
C ALA A 13 -22.25 -9.85 42.01
N ALA A 14 -21.97 -8.99 41.03
CA ALA A 14 -22.92 -7.99 40.55
C ALA A 14 -23.36 -8.33 39.12
N ARG A 15 -24.66 -8.50 39.05
CA ARG A 15 -25.57 -8.90 37.98
C ARG A 15 -25.71 -7.82 36.89
N MET A 16 -25.48 -8.24 35.64
CA MET A 16 -26.38 -8.08 34.48
C MET A 16 -27.14 -6.75 34.31
N GLN A 17 -26.84 -6.01 33.24
CA GLN A 17 -27.85 -5.23 32.53
C GLN A 17 -27.64 -5.34 31.01
N ARG A 18 -28.53 -6.13 30.39
CA ARG A 18 -28.85 -6.08 28.96
C ARG A 18 -29.68 -4.83 28.74
N SER A 19 -29.32 -4.01 27.75
CA SER A 19 -30.24 -3.05 27.14
C SER A 19 -30.34 -3.32 25.65
N SER A 20 -31.60 -3.29 25.22
CA SER A 20 -32.18 -3.80 23.99
C SER A 20 -31.90 -2.97 22.75
N LEU A 21 -31.93 -3.69 21.63
CA LEU A 21 -32.19 -3.34 20.23
C LEU A 21 -32.87 -1.97 19.97
N SER A 22 -32.38 -1.27 18.95
CA SER A 22 -33.23 -0.45 18.09
C SER A 22 -32.84 -0.64 16.63
N ILE A 23 -33.57 -1.52 15.94
CA ILE A 23 -33.56 -1.66 14.48
C ILE A 23 -34.58 -0.66 13.96
N ARG A 24 -34.14 0.36 13.22
CA ARG A 24 -35.04 1.17 12.38
C ARG A 24 -34.97 0.67 10.95
N ALA A 25 -35.95 -0.17 10.61
CA ALA A 25 -36.35 -0.39 9.22
C ALA A 25 -37.17 0.81 8.75
N PHE A 26 -36.83 1.37 7.59
CA PHE A 26 -37.75 2.22 6.83
C PHE A 26 -38.14 1.49 5.56
N SER A 27 -39.41 1.11 5.52
CA SER A 27 -40.10 0.49 4.40
C SER A 27 -40.53 1.55 3.37
N SER A 28 -40.34 1.16 2.11
CA SER A 28 -41.20 1.40 0.93
C SER A 28 -41.87 2.76 0.72
N HIS A 29 -41.66 3.33 -0.47
CA HIS A 29 -42.77 3.82 -1.31
C HIS A 29 -42.44 3.54 -2.79
N MET A 30 -43.04 2.47 -3.30
CA MET A 30 -43.26 2.22 -4.71
C MET A 30 -44.36 3.19 -5.19
N ARG A 31 -44.12 3.95 -6.25
CA ARG A 31 -45.19 4.62 -7.01
C ARG A 31 -45.14 4.14 -8.46
N MET A 32 -46.05 3.21 -8.76
CA MET A 32 -46.46 2.84 -10.11
C MET A 32 -47.45 3.86 -10.66
N ARG A 33 -47.21 4.32 -11.89
CA ARG A 33 -48.19 4.82 -12.89
C ARG A 33 -47.34 5.23 -14.10
N GLY A 34 -47.52 4.74 -15.31
CA GLY A 34 -48.59 4.00 -15.95
C GLY A 34 -48.61 4.49 -17.40
N ALA A 35 -48.55 3.56 -18.38
CA ALA A 35 -48.99 3.63 -19.79
C ALA A 35 -48.82 4.97 -20.56
N ARG A 36 -48.34 5.04 -21.80
CA ARG A 36 -48.72 4.24 -22.98
C ARG A 36 -47.87 4.69 -24.19
N ALA A 37 -47.77 3.81 -25.18
CA ALA A 37 -47.05 3.98 -26.43
C ALA A 37 -47.67 5.03 -27.39
N SER A 38 -46.83 5.61 -28.25
CA SER A 38 -47.11 5.72 -29.70
C SER A 38 -45.87 6.12 -30.48
N ALA A 39 -45.35 5.20 -31.29
CA ALA A 39 -44.55 5.55 -32.47
C ALA A 39 -45.52 5.95 -33.61
N PRO A 40 -45.05 6.74 -34.59
CA PRO A 40 -44.87 6.12 -35.89
C PRO A 40 -43.59 6.53 -36.63
N LYS A 41 -43.23 5.64 -37.57
CA LYS A 41 -42.13 5.71 -38.53
C LYS A 41 -42.25 6.91 -39.48
N ALA A 42 -41.11 7.47 -39.88
CA ALA A 42 -40.93 8.11 -41.18
C ALA A 42 -39.52 7.85 -41.73
N VAL A 43 -39.46 7.62 -43.03
CA VAL A 43 -38.32 7.13 -43.82
C VAL A 43 -37.55 8.31 -44.44
N ARG A 44 -36.23 8.08 -44.60
CA ARG A 44 -35.10 8.84 -45.21
C ARG A 44 -35.39 9.90 -46.30
N PRO A 45 -34.46 10.86 -46.52
CA PRO A 45 -33.46 10.65 -47.59
C PRO A 45 -32.00 10.98 -47.22
N LEU A 46 -31.08 10.37 -47.97
CA LEU A 46 -29.63 10.65 -47.95
C LEU A 46 -29.34 12.09 -48.38
N THR A 47 -28.44 12.76 -47.67
CA THR A 47 -27.63 13.85 -48.23
C THR A 47 -26.18 13.66 -47.80
N THR A 48 -25.33 13.37 -48.79
CA THR A 48 -23.87 13.41 -48.73
C THR A 48 -23.43 14.87 -48.75
N THR A 49 -22.72 15.32 -47.71
CA THR A 49 -21.88 16.52 -47.77
C THR A 49 -20.52 16.18 -47.19
N ALA A 50 -19.53 16.16 -48.06
CA ALA A 50 -18.12 16.00 -47.74
C ALA A 50 -17.62 17.25 -46.99
N SER A 51 -17.07 17.07 -45.79
CA SER A 51 -16.24 18.06 -45.12
C SER A 51 -14.78 17.61 -45.21
N LEU A 52 -14.05 18.23 -46.12
CA LEU A 52 -12.58 18.22 -46.16
C LEU A 52 -12.10 19.14 -45.03
N GLY A 53 -11.39 18.59 -44.05
CA GLY A 53 -10.93 19.33 -42.87
C GLY A 53 -9.56 18.86 -42.39
N PHE A 54 -8.52 19.44 -42.99
CA PHE A 54 -7.16 19.64 -42.49
C PHE A 54 -6.55 18.58 -41.53
N SER A 55 -5.87 17.59 -42.12
CA SER A 55 -4.89 16.77 -41.40
C SER A 55 -3.58 17.57 -41.30
N LEU A 56 -3.29 18.12 -40.11
CA LEU A 56 -1.98 18.70 -39.81
C LEU A 56 -0.94 17.58 -39.73
N MET A 57 0.08 17.70 -40.58
CA MET A 57 1.23 16.82 -40.67
C MET A 57 2.08 16.78 -39.39
N SER A 58 2.99 15.79 -39.40
CA SER A 58 4.33 15.79 -38.80
C SER A 58 4.42 15.35 -37.33
N LEU A 59 5.37 14.52 -36.88
CA LEU A 59 6.60 13.97 -37.45
C LEU A 59 7.02 12.83 -36.50
N PHE A 60 7.09 11.58 -36.95
CA PHE A 60 7.86 10.56 -36.23
C PHE A 60 9.33 10.81 -36.52
N SER A 61 9.97 11.65 -35.70
CA SER A 61 11.42 11.79 -35.67
C SER A 61 11.96 10.85 -34.59
N MET A 62 12.31 9.62 -34.98
CA MET A 62 13.21 8.80 -34.18
C MET A 62 14.62 9.34 -34.38
N LYS A 63 15.08 10.13 -33.40
CA LYS A 63 16.51 10.40 -33.20
C LYS A 63 16.87 9.95 -31.79
N ASN A 64 17.66 8.88 -31.72
CA ASN A 64 18.44 8.56 -30.52
C ASN A 64 19.49 9.66 -30.37
N ILE A 65 19.25 10.56 -29.41
CA ILE A 65 20.28 11.46 -28.90
C ILE A 65 20.62 10.89 -27.53
N SER A 66 21.81 10.30 -27.47
CA SER A 66 22.55 10.01 -26.25
C SER A 66 22.69 11.31 -25.46
N ASP A 67 21.98 11.42 -24.34
CA ASP A 67 22.13 12.55 -23.42
C ASP A 67 23.00 12.11 -22.25
N VAL A 68 24.19 12.73 -22.20
CA VAL A 68 25.22 12.59 -21.19
C VAL A 68 24.91 13.62 -20.10
N LEU A 69 23.87 13.38 -19.31
CA LEU A 69 23.57 14.14 -18.10
C LEU A 69 22.85 13.22 -17.11
N GLY A 70 23.51 12.89 -16.00
CA GLY A 70 22.98 12.06 -14.92
C GLY A 70 21.74 12.70 -14.30
N THR A 71 20.57 12.33 -14.79
CA THR A 71 19.29 12.64 -14.16
C THR A 71 18.57 11.33 -13.86
N SER A 72 18.22 11.16 -12.59
CA SER A 72 17.57 9.97 -12.06
C SER A 72 16.28 9.68 -12.85
N GLU A 73 16.27 8.53 -13.54
CA GLU A 73 15.14 8.06 -14.33
C GLU A 73 14.00 7.58 -13.41
N SER A 74 13.22 8.53 -12.91
CA SER A 74 11.97 8.27 -12.19
C SER A 74 10.87 7.92 -13.19
N ALA A 75 10.77 6.64 -13.56
CA ALA A 75 9.69 6.15 -14.41
C ALA A 75 8.42 5.88 -13.58
N SER A 76 7.44 6.80 -13.65
CA SER A 76 6.05 6.55 -13.25
C SER A 76 5.20 6.30 -14.51
N ILE A 77 4.66 5.09 -14.66
CA ILE A 77 3.68 4.81 -15.73
C ILE A 77 2.28 5.09 -15.17
N LEU A 78 1.74 6.27 -15.50
CA LEU A 78 0.37 6.68 -15.20
C LEU A 78 -0.58 6.11 -16.26
N ARG A 79 -1.44 5.18 -15.86
CA ARG A 79 -2.76 5.03 -16.48
C ARG A 79 -3.77 5.59 -15.50
N GLU A 80 -4.44 6.67 -15.88
CA GLU A 80 -5.59 7.19 -15.16
C GLU A 80 -6.70 6.14 -15.24
N ALA A 81 -6.83 5.33 -14.19
CA ALA A 81 -8.00 4.48 -14.04
C ALA A 81 -9.21 5.41 -13.85
N SER A 82 -10.29 5.17 -14.61
CA SER A 82 -11.51 5.96 -14.49
C SER A 82 -11.95 6.04 -13.02
N PRO A 83 -12.26 7.24 -12.47
CA PRO A 83 -12.74 7.37 -11.09
C PRO A 83 -14.02 6.57 -10.79
N ALA A 84 -14.70 6.06 -11.82
CA ALA A 84 -15.87 5.20 -11.75
C ALA A 84 -15.56 3.69 -11.74
N ALA A 85 -14.30 3.30 -11.92
CA ALA A 85 -13.89 1.91 -11.73
C ALA A 85 -13.88 1.63 -10.22
N MET A 86 -14.74 0.73 -9.76
CA MET A 86 -14.76 0.24 -8.38
C MET A 86 -13.40 -0.40 -8.07
N THR A 87 -12.48 0.36 -7.45
CA THR A 87 -11.25 -0.22 -6.91
C THR A 87 -11.64 -1.09 -5.73
N LYS A 88 -11.04 -2.29 -5.60
CA LYS A 88 -11.39 -3.21 -4.51
C LYS A 88 -11.05 -2.64 -3.15
N GLN A 89 -10.03 -1.79 -3.10
CA GLN A 89 -9.50 -1.17 -1.89
C GLN A 89 -9.18 0.31 -2.18
N PRO A 90 -9.28 1.20 -1.19
CA PRO A 90 -9.00 2.62 -1.34
C PRO A 90 -7.53 3.00 -1.14
N TYR A 91 -6.64 2.02 -0.95
CA TYR A 91 -5.21 2.24 -0.71
C TYR A 91 -4.38 1.94 -1.95
N THR A 92 -3.42 2.81 -2.25
CA THR A 92 -2.43 2.59 -3.31
C THR A 92 -1.25 1.79 -2.77
N LEU A 93 -0.88 0.72 -3.47
CA LEU A 93 0.27 -0.12 -3.18
C LEU A 93 1.51 0.46 -3.87
N VAL A 94 2.56 0.75 -3.11
CA VAL A 94 3.80 1.33 -3.64
C VAL A 94 4.91 0.30 -3.52
N PHE A 95 5.44 -0.14 -4.65
CA PHE A 95 6.53 -1.09 -4.75
C PHE A 95 7.84 -0.34 -4.95
N VAL A 96 8.77 -0.46 -4.01
CA VAL A 96 10.01 0.31 -4.04
C VAL A 96 11.16 -0.56 -4.54
N SER A 97 11.89 -0.04 -5.52
CA SER A 97 13.10 -0.62 -6.07
C SER A 97 14.26 0.36 -5.92
N SER A 98 15.46 -0.15 -5.65
CA SER A 98 16.67 0.65 -5.55
C SER A 98 17.88 -0.18 -5.91
N SER A 99 18.81 0.42 -6.66
CA SER A 99 20.12 -0.17 -6.95
C SER A 99 20.95 -0.37 -5.68
N GLU A 100 20.85 0.52 -4.69
CA GLU A 100 21.59 0.42 -3.42
C GLU A 100 21.16 -0.81 -2.61
N TRP A 101 19.92 -1.26 -2.77
CA TRP A 101 19.41 -2.47 -2.10
C TRP A 101 19.56 -3.72 -2.94
N SER A 102 20.15 -3.62 -4.15
CA SER A 102 20.22 -4.72 -5.13
C SER A 102 18.84 -5.27 -5.53
N VAL A 103 17.78 -4.45 -5.42
CA VAL A 103 16.42 -4.82 -5.79
C VAL A 103 16.09 -4.25 -7.16
N SER A 104 16.03 -5.12 -8.18
CA SER A 104 15.63 -4.72 -9.52
C SER A 104 14.12 -4.46 -9.62
N ARG A 105 13.73 -3.61 -10.57
CA ARG A 105 12.33 -3.35 -10.89
C ARG A 105 11.59 -4.63 -11.33
N ASP A 106 12.28 -5.53 -12.00
CA ASP A 106 11.74 -6.79 -12.50
C ASP A 106 11.25 -7.71 -11.38
N ALA A 107 11.87 -7.60 -10.19
CA ALA A 107 11.51 -8.39 -9.01
C ALA A 107 10.07 -8.11 -8.53
N TRP A 108 9.51 -6.96 -8.90
CA TRP A 108 8.14 -6.57 -8.54
C TRP A 108 7.13 -6.74 -9.66
N GLN A 109 7.54 -7.00 -10.90
CA GLN A 109 6.63 -6.98 -12.05
C GLN A 109 5.52 -8.03 -11.91
N SER A 110 5.84 -9.24 -11.45
CA SER A 110 4.83 -10.30 -11.21
C SER A 110 3.81 -9.89 -10.14
N TRP A 111 4.28 -9.26 -9.05
CA TRP A 111 3.45 -8.76 -7.96
C TRP A 111 2.52 -7.64 -8.46
N ILE A 112 3.08 -6.65 -9.15
CA ILE A 112 2.34 -5.51 -9.68
C ILE A 112 1.27 -6.00 -10.67
N MET A 113 1.60 -6.92 -11.58
CA MET A 113 0.60 -7.45 -12.52
C MET A 113 -0.54 -8.14 -11.78
N TYR A 114 -0.24 -9.00 -10.81
CA TYR A 114 -1.24 -9.69 -10.00
C TYR A 114 -2.17 -8.70 -9.25
N PHE A 115 -1.60 -7.74 -8.51
CA PHE A 115 -2.39 -6.80 -7.73
C PHE A 115 -3.22 -5.85 -8.61
N ARG A 116 -2.71 -5.47 -9.77
CA ARG A 116 -3.49 -4.68 -10.75
C ARG A 116 -4.65 -5.47 -11.33
N GLU A 117 -4.44 -6.75 -11.68
CA GLU A 117 -5.54 -7.65 -12.09
C GLU A 117 -6.55 -7.87 -10.97
N ALA A 118 -6.08 -7.91 -9.72
CA ALA A 118 -6.93 -7.95 -8.56
C ALA A 118 -7.68 -6.63 -8.30
N GLY A 119 -7.38 -5.53 -9.00
CA GLY A 119 -8.10 -4.25 -8.90
C GLY A 119 -7.55 -3.28 -7.85
N TYR A 120 -6.28 -3.45 -7.47
CA TYR A 120 -5.53 -2.50 -6.63
C TYR A 120 -4.83 -1.46 -7.51
N ASP A 121 -4.71 -0.25 -6.98
CA ASP A 121 -3.86 0.78 -7.56
C ASP A 121 -2.40 0.52 -7.15
N CYS A 122 -1.50 0.47 -8.12
CA CYS A 122 -0.10 0.06 -7.91
C CYS A 122 0.85 1.08 -8.52
N ILE A 123 1.80 1.56 -7.72
CA ILE A 123 2.88 2.44 -8.15
C ILE A 123 4.19 1.67 -8.08
N ASP A 124 4.91 1.65 -9.20
CA ASP A 124 6.26 1.12 -9.29
C ASP A 124 7.25 2.28 -9.13
N MET A 125 7.93 2.30 -7.98
CA MET A 125 8.73 3.41 -7.49
C MET A 125 10.22 3.04 -7.52
N ARG A 126 11.04 3.89 -8.14
CA ARG A 126 12.50 3.75 -8.15
C ARG A 126 13.13 4.85 -7.31
N VAL A 127 14.01 4.45 -6.40
CA VAL A 127 14.66 5.31 -5.42
C VAL A 127 16.16 5.13 -5.53
N GLU A 128 16.90 6.24 -5.56
CA GLU A 128 18.33 6.30 -5.82
C GLU A 128 18.94 7.45 -5.03
N VAL A 129 20.06 7.19 -4.34
CA VAL A 129 20.76 8.25 -3.61
C VAL A 129 21.16 9.36 -4.59
N PRO A 130 20.76 10.62 -4.35
CA PRO A 130 21.17 11.74 -5.19
C PRO A 130 22.69 11.87 -5.25
N SER A 131 23.22 12.08 -6.45
CA SER A 131 24.66 12.26 -6.68
C SER A 131 25.24 13.44 -5.91
N GLU A 132 24.42 14.47 -5.69
CA GLU A 132 24.75 15.65 -4.89
C GLU A 132 23.85 15.66 -3.64
N HIS A 133 24.45 15.55 -2.47
CA HIS A 133 23.76 15.63 -1.18
C HIS A 133 24.67 16.27 -0.13
N ASP A 134 24.05 16.87 0.89
CA ASP A 134 24.77 17.45 2.01
C ASP A 134 25.63 16.38 2.72
N GLU A 135 26.91 16.68 2.99
CA GLU A 135 27.90 15.76 3.58
C GLU A 135 27.51 15.21 4.97
N GLY A 136 26.44 15.72 5.57
CA GLY A 136 25.95 15.31 6.90
C GLY A 136 24.85 14.26 6.92
N LYS A 137 24.21 13.91 5.79
CA LYS A 137 23.06 12.98 5.77
C LYS A 137 23.50 11.55 5.49
N CYS A 138 22.93 10.60 6.23
CA CYS A 138 23.16 9.18 5.96
C CYS A 138 22.43 8.75 4.67
N LYS A 139 22.99 7.80 3.91
CA LYS A 139 22.35 7.22 2.73
C LYS A 139 20.91 6.74 2.99
N ALA A 140 20.67 6.11 4.15
CA ALA A 140 19.35 5.64 4.54
C ALA A 140 18.32 6.77 4.69
N GLU A 141 18.77 7.93 5.19
CA GLU A 141 17.93 9.13 5.32
C GLU A 141 17.61 9.74 3.96
N LEU A 142 18.58 9.79 3.04
CA LEU A 142 18.35 10.29 1.69
C LEU A 142 17.36 9.42 0.91
N LEU A 143 17.48 8.10 1.02
CA LEU A 143 16.54 7.16 0.40
C LEU A 143 15.13 7.30 1.01
N ALA A 144 15.04 7.46 2.33
CA ALA A 144 13.77 7.71 3.01
C ALA A 144 13.11 9.05 2.59
N GLU A 145 13.89 10.13 2.49
CA GLU A 145 13.43 11.44 2.02
C GLU A 145 12.92 11.36 0.58
N GLN A 146 13.59 10.60 -0.29
CA GLN A 146 13.16 10.42 -1.66
C GLN A 146 11.86 9.61 -1.76
N ILE A 147 11.68 8.53 -0.98
CA ILE A 147 10.40 7.82 -0.89
C ILE A 147 9.30 8.79 -0.45
N ALA A 148 9.53 9.55 0.62
CA ALA A 148 8.55 10.51 1.13
C ALA A 148 8.20 11.59 0.10
N SER A 149 9.19 12.10 -0.62
CA SER A 149 9.02 13.08 -1.70
C SER A 149 8.19 12.50 -2.85
N GLN A 150 8.53 11.31 -3.34
CA GLN A 150 7.82 10.67 -4.45
C GLN A 150 6.38 10.29 -4.07
N VAL A 151 6.14 9.79 -2.85
CA VAL A 151 4.79 9.56 -2.32
C VAL A 151 3.98 10.87 -2.29
N ARG A 152 4.59 11.96 -1.82
CA ARG A 152 3.94 13.28 -1.76
C ARG A 152 3.61 13.82 -3.16
N LEU A 153 4.53 13.68 -4.11
CA LEU A 153 4.33 14.11 -5.50
C LEU A 153 3.25 13.29 -6.22
N SER A 154 3.09 12.02 -5.82
CA SER A 154 2.05 11.13 -6.36
C SER A 154 0.62 11.56 -5.96
N SER A 155 0.46 12.54 -5.07
CA SER A 155 -0.83 13.17 -4.71
C SER A 155 -1.92 12.15 -4.32
N LEU A 156 -1.52 11.13 -3.57
CA LEU A 156 -2.40 10.03 -3.17
C LEU A 156 -3.53 10.51 -2.26
N GLN A 157 -4.73 9.97 -2.43
CA GLN A 157 -5.89 10.30 -1.60
C GLN A 157 -5.74 9.80 -0.15
N ARG A 158 -4.97 8.71 0.03
CA ARG A 158 -4.68 8.09 1.32
C ARG A 158 -3.19 7.75 1.40
N GLN A 159 -2.69 7.58 2.62
CA GLN A 159 -1.32 7.10 2.83
C GLN A 159 -1.16 5.71 2.19
N PRO A 160 -0.06 5.45 1.48
CA PRO A 160 0.11 4.21 0.73
C PRO A 160 0.39 3.02 1.65
N VAL A 161 0.28 1.82 1.08
CA VAL A 161 0.89 0.61 1.63
C VAL A 161 2.24 0.41 0.93
N LEU A 162 3.32 0.38 1.69
CA LEU A 162 4.67 0.23 1.13
C LEU A 162 5.07 -1.24 1.03
N PHE A 163 5.66 -1.61 -0.10
CA PHE A 163 6.31 -2.87 -0.35
C PHE A 163 7.80 -2.65 -0.48
N LEU A 164 8.55 -3.18 0.49
CA LEU A 164 10.01 -3.09 0.60
C LEU A 164 10.63 -4.49 0.59
N ARG A 165 11.89 -4.60 0.19
CA ARG A 165 12.63 -5.87 0.23
C ARG A 165 14.08 -5.71 0.66
N GLN A 166 14.66 -6.80 1.18
CA GLN A 166 16.09 -6.93 1.43
C GLN A 166 16.62 -5.77 2.31
N LEU A 167 17.65 -5.07 1.85
CA LEU A 167 18.34 -3.99 2.56
C LEU A 167 17.50 -2.70 2.71
N ALA A 168 16.28 -2.67 2.18
CA ALA A 168 15.36 -1.55 2.35
C ALA A 168 14.93 -1.34 3.80
N ASP A 169 15.09 -2.35 4.65
CA ASP A 169 14.89 -2.28 6.10
C ASP A 169 15.73 -1.20 6.80
N THR A 170 16.91 -0.91 6.28
CA THR A 170 17.79 0.16 6.81
C THR A 170 17.21 1.56 6.65
N ALA A 171 16.37 1.79 5.64
CA ALA A 171 15.73 3.09 5.39
C ALA A 171 14.41 3.26 6.16
N VAL A 172 13.84 2.17 6.69
CA VAL A 172 12.55 2.21 7.41
C VAL A 172 12.58 3.12 8.64
N PRO A 173 13.56 3.05 9.55
CA PRO A 173 13.60 3.93 10.72
C PRO A 173 13.64 5.41 10.34
N SER A 174 14.46 5.76 9.34
CA SER A 174 14.53 7.13 8.83
C SER A 174 13.23 7.58 8.17
N TYR A 175 12.54 6.66 7.48
CA TYR A 175 11.26 6.95 6.83
C TYR A 175 10.12 7.15 7.84
N LEU A 176 10.06 6.33 8.90
CA LEU A 176 9.09 6.50 9.99
C LEU A 176 9.24 7.87 10.66
N GLY A 177 10.48 8.38 10.72
CA GLY A 177 10.83 9.61 11.41
C GLY A 177 10.84 9.44 12.92
N HIS A 178 11.18 10.51 13.63
CA HIS A 178 11.09 10.55 15.10
C HIS A 178 9.76 11.19 15.49
N GLY A 179 8.88 10.47 16.19
CA GLY A 179 7.62 10.99 16.67
C GLY A 179 7.82 12.18 17.59
N GLY A 180 7.36 13.36 17.16
CA GLY A 180 7.36 14.55 18.00
C GLY A 180 6.35 14.43 19.15
N LEU A 181 6.63 15.11 20.27
CA LEU A 181 5.85 15.12 21.52
C LEU A 181 4.34 15.43 21.42
N PHE A 182 3.84 15.87 20.26
CA PHE A 182 2.44 16.28 20.07
C PHE A 182 1.78 15.79 18.77
N THR A 183 2.45 14.97 17.95
CA THR A 183 1.84 14.45 16.74
C THR A 183 1.14 13.14 17.07
N SER A 184 -0.19 13.15 17.05
CA SER A 184 -0.98 11.92 16.97
C SER A 184 -0.41 11.05 15.85
N THR A 185 0.22 9.94 16.24
CA THR A 185 1.11 9.04 15.49
C THR A 185 0.41 8.30 14.35
N ARG A 186 -0.09 9.02 13.34
CA ARG A 186 -0.32 8.44 12.02
C ARG A 186 1.00 8.52 11.28
N GLY A 187 1.65 7.36 11.11
CA GLY A 187 2.90 7.28 10.34
C GLY A 187 2.73 7.73 8.90
N PRO A 188 3.82 7.80 8.13
CA PRO A 188 3.78 8.21 6.72
C PRO A 188 3.06 7.22 5.79
N MET A 189 2.72 6.03 6.28
CA MET A 189 2.14 4.92 5.53
C MET A 189 0.98 4.27 6.29
N SER A 190 0.02 3.70 5.54
CA SER A 190 -1.11 2.95 6.10
C SER A 190 -0.74 1.51 6.45
N GLY A 191 0.28 0.95 5.80
CA GLY A 191 0.78 -0.40 6.06
C GLY A 191 2.16 -0.61 5.43
N LEU A 192 2.86 -1.64 5.91
CA LEU A 192 4.16 -2.04 5.39
C LEU A 192 4.20 -3.55 5.15
N VAL A 193 4.69 -3.95 3.98
CA VAL A 193 5.05 -5.32 3.64
C VAL A 193 6.55 -5.36 3.37
N MET A 194 7.28 -6.17 4.14
CA MET A 194 8.73 -6.31 4.04
C MET A 194 9.09 -7.74 3.63
N LEU A 195 9.64 -7.91 2.43
CA LEU A 195 10.11 -9.21 1.94
C LEU A 195 11.61 -9.37 2.20
N HIS A 196 11.97 -10.49 2.81
CA HIS A 196 13.34 -10.91 3.12
C HIS A 196 14.18 -9.81 3.79
N PRO A 197 13.73 -9.21 4.92
CA PRO A 197 14.56 -8.24 5.65
C PRO A 197 15.87 -8.89 6.11
N MET A 198 16.96 -8.12 6.11
CA MET A 198 18.32 -8.61 6.41
C MET A 198 18.83 -8.14 7.78
N SER A 199 18.32 -7.01 8.29
CA SER A 199 18.79 -6.27 9.46
C SER A 199 17.67 -6.07 10.48
N LYS A 200 17.70 -6.91 11.53
CA LYS A 200 16.83 -6.79 12.70
C LYS A 200 17.12 -5.53 13.53
N ASP A 201 18.41 -5.19 13.61
CA ASP A 201 18.89 -4.06 14.39
C ASP A 201 18.40 -2.73 13.81
N ALA A 202 18.17 -2.66 12.50
CA ALA A 202 17.57 -1.48 11.88
C ALA A 202 16.09 -1.36 12.28
N LEU A 203 15.31 -2.42 12.06
CA LEU A 203 13.85 -2.38 12.29
C LEU A 203 13.46 -2.21 13.76
N SER A 204 14.24 -2.74 14.68
CA SER A 204 14.04 -2.57 16.13
C SER A 204 14.28 -1.14 16.63
N LYS A 205 15.06 -0.34 15.89
CA LYS A 205 15.29 1.08 16.20
C LYS A 205 14.19 2.01 15.66
N GLY A 206 13.26 1.49 14.85
CA GLY A 206 12.18 2.29 14.27
C GLY A 206 11.16 2.76 15.31
N ASP A 207 10.73 4.01 15.20
CA ASP A 207 9.63 4.55 16.00
C ASP A 207 8.29 4.21 15.34
N TRP A 208 7.73 3.04 15.68
CA TRP A 208 6.57 2.48 15.00
C TRP A 208 5.26 3.16 15.39
N PRO A 209 4.47 3.67 14.42
CA PRO A 209 3.16 4.24 14.67
C PRO A 209 2.20 3.19 15.25
N SER A 210 1.41 3.57 16.26
CA SER A 210 0.62 2.63 17.07
C SER A 210 -0.50 1.86 16.36
N GLY A 211 -0.78 2.17 15.09
CA GLY A 211 -1.85 1.52 14.32
C GLY A 211 -1.46 1.14 12.89
N THR A 212 -0.18 1.18 12.54
CA THR A 212 0.28 0.78 11.20
C THR A 212 0.52 -0.73 11.20
N PRO A 213 -0.30 -1.55 10.51
CA PRO A 213 -0.02 -2.96 10.31
C PRO A 213 1.25 -3.19 9.47
N VAL A 214 2.06 -4.16 9.89
CA VAL A 214 3.35 -4.52 9.30
C VAL A 214 3.37 -6.03 9.07
N LEU A 215 3.67 -6.45 7.85
CA LEU A 215 3.91 -7.83 7.48
C LEU A 215 5.40 -8.03 7.22
N LEU A 216 6.03 -8.93 7.98
CA LEU A 216 7.42 -9.34 7.78
C LEU A 216 7.43 -10.74 7.17
N ILE A 217 8.10 -10.88 6.03
CA ILE A 217 8.25 -12.17 5.34
C ILE A 217 9.74 -12.50 5.24
N PRO A 218 10.32 -13.21 6.21
CA PRO A 218 11.70 -13.64 6.13
C PRO A 218 11.89 -14.73 5.07
N SER A 219 13.11 -14.83 4.55
CA SER A 219 13.47 -15.76 3.46
C SER A 219 13.43 -17.24 3.86
N SER A 220 13.55 -17.53 5.15
CA SER A 220 13.58 -18.89 5.70
C SER A 220 12.56 -19.08 6.82
N GLU A 221 11.88 -20.23 6.82
CA GLU A 221 10.94 -20.62 7.89
C GLU A 221 11.63 -20.75 9.25
N ALA A 222 12.90 -21.16 9.27
CA ALA A 222 13.70 -21.22 10.49
C ALA A 222 14.00 -19.83 11.07
N GLU A 223 14.02 -18.80 10.24
CA GLU A 223 14.26 -17.43 10.67
C GLU A 223 12.99 -16.75 11.16
N ALA A 224 11.81 -17.18 10.72
CA ALA A 224 10.52 -16.57 11.04
C ALA A 224 10.29 -16.39 12.55
N ASN A 225 10.54 -17.44 13.34
CA ASN A 225 10.39 -17.37 14.80
C ASN A 225 11.31 -16.33 15.45
N ASN A 226 12.41 -15.96 14.78
CA ASN A 226 13.35 -14.98 15.29
C ASN A 226 12.96 -13.53 14.93
N TRP A 227 11.82 -13.31 14.27
CA TRP A 227 11.33 -11.99 13.85
C TRP A 227 10.10 -11.50 14.64
N ASP A 228 9.50 -12.34 15.49
CA ASP A 228 8.25 -12.04 16.20
C ASP A 228 8.32 -10.83 17.16
N ASP A 229 9.53 -10.49 17.64
CA ASP A 229 9.76 -9.39 18.59
C ASP A 229 10.48 -8.17 17.99
N VAL A 230 10.76 -8.16 16.69
CA VAL A 230 11.56 -7.08 16.05
C VAL A 230 10.76 -5.79 15.90
N VAL A 231 9.45 -5.91 15.66
CA VAL A 231 8.50 -4.80 15.52
C VAL A 231 7.48 -4.94 16.65
N PRO A 232 6.95 -3.85 17.24
CA PRO A 232 5.97 -3.94 18.31
C PRO A 232 4.82 -4.90 17.94
N SER A 233 4.66 -5.96 18.74
CA SER A 233 3.84 -7.13 18.44
C SER A 233 2.38 -6.84 18.10
N ARG A 234 1.81 -5.73 18.60
CA ARG A 234 0.45 -5.29 18.23
C ARG A 234 0.28 -4.94 16.74
N ASN A 235 1.38 -4.66 16.06
CA ASN A 235 1.39 -4.15 14.69
C ASN A 235 2.01 -5.14 13.70
N ALA A 236 2.72 -6.17 14.18
CA ALA A 236 3.53 -7.05 13.34
C ALA A 236 2.85 -8.41 13.13
N THR A 237 2.83 -8.86 11.89
CA THR A 237 2.54 -10.24 11.52
C THR A 237 3.78 -10.80 10.83
N VAL A 238 4.27 -11.94 11.28
CA VAL A 238 5.39 -12.64 10.63
C VAL A 238 4.85 -13.82 9.84
N LEU A 239 5.22 -13.91 8.58
CA LEU A 239 4.80 -14.98 7.67
C LEU A 239 6.03 -15.59 7.02
N ALA A 240 6.31 -16.85 7.32
CA ALA A 240 7.44 -17.56 6.70
C ALA A 240 7.23 -17.66 5.18
N ASP A 241 8.28 -17.40 4.38
CA ASP A 241 8.22 -17.59 2.94
C ASP A 241 8.27 -19.08 2.56
N LYS A 242 7.15 -19.78 2.68
CA LYS A 242 7.04 -21.21 2.31
C LYS A 242 7.01 -21.42 0.80
N TRP A 243 6.76 -20.36 0.03
CA TRP A 243 6.51 -20.44 -1.41
C TRP A 243 7.70 -19.95 -2.24
N SER A 244 8.75 -19.42 -1.62
CA SER A 244 9.90 -18.82 -2.30
C SER A 244 9.45 -17.78 -3.33
N GLU A 245 8.59 -16.85 -2.90
CA GLU A 245 8.03 -15.77 -3.73
C GLU A 245 7.16 -16.20 -4.92
N LYS A 246 6.64 -17.44 -4.92
CA LYS A 246 5.66 -17.88 -5.92
C LYS A 246 4.28 -17.26 -5.68
N GLU A 247 3.38 -17.47 -6.63
CA GLU A 247 1.99 -16.97 -6.62
C GLU A 247 1.23 -17.28 -5.31
N GLY A 248 1.57 -18.36 -4.61
CA GLY A 248 1.02 -18.69 -3.30
C GLY A 248 1.28 -17.59 -2.25
N LEU A 249 2.51 -17.07 -2.19
CA LEU A 249 2.86 -15.99 -1.25
C LEU A 249 2.07 -14.72 -1.56
N ILE A 250 1.94 -14.37 -2.84
CA ILE A 250 1.21 -13.17 -3.27
C ILE A 250 -0.25 -13.22 -2.79
N LYS A 251 -0.89 -14.39 -2.90
CA LYS A 251 -2.27 -14.61 -2.41
C LYS A 251 -2.38 -14.50 -0.89
N GLU A 252 -1.40 -14.98 -0.15
CA GLU A 252 -1.37 -14.82 1.31
C GLU A 252 -1.18 -13.37 1.73
N VAL A 253 -0.31 -12.64 1.04
CA VAL A 253 -0.15 -11.19 1.26
C VAL A 253 -1.44 -10.45 0.94
N GLU A 254 -2.14 -10.78 -0.15
CA GLU A 254 -3.45 -10.21 -0.46
C GLU A 254 -4.49 -10.50 0.63
N SER A 255 -4.52 -11.74 1.13
CA SER A 255 -5.40 -12.15 2.23
C SER A 255 -5.10 -11.34 3.50
N TRP A 256 -3.81 -11.16 3.82
CA TRP A 256 -3.37 -10.35 4.95
C TRP A 256 -3.78 -8.88 4.79
N LEU A 257 -3.59 -8.28 3.61
CA LEU A 257 -4.04 -6.89 3.34
C LEU A 257 -5.52 -6.72 3.65
N ARG A 258 -6.36 -7.64 3.16
CA ARG A 258 -7.80 -7.63 3.41
C ARG A 258 -8.14 -7.77 4.90
N TYR A 259 -7.43 -8.65 5.63
CA TYR A 259 -7.63 -8.83 7.06
C TYR A 259 -7.21 -7.60 7.87
N ALA A 260 -6.11 -6.95 7.47
CA ALA A 260 -5.62 -5.71 8.07
C ALA A 260 -6.49 -4.48 7.72
N GLY A 261 -7.44 -4.61 6.80
CA GLY A 261 -8.31 -3.52 6.34
C GLY A 261 -7.63 -2.57 5.36
N LEU A 262 -6.65 -3.08 4.59
CA LEU A 262 -5.85 -2.38 3.58
C LEU A 262 -6.21 -2.81 2.15
#